data_AF-A0A1V3NPW4-F1
#
_entry.id   AF-A0A1V3NPW4-F1
#
_cell.length_a   1.000
_cell.length_b   1.000
_cell.length_c   1.000
_cell.angle_alpha   90.00
_cell.angle_beta   90.00
_cell.angle_gamma   90.00
#
_symmetry.space_group_name_H-M   'P 1'
#
loop_
_entity.id
_entity.type
_entity.pdbx_description
1 polymer ?
#
loop_
_entity_poly.entity_id
_entity_poly.type
_entity_poly.pdbx_seq_one_letter_code
_entity_poly.pdbx_strand_id
1 'polypeptide(L)'
;MFTQGQIDEHRERLQQVVATVHHFSALIFILTFVGYGVAVYLWFQDQPWAGLIVATFSYLFFRQFRSLSVGLARMKLRGRPGFAETWNMLDEAMKSERPQAVILALETRLRAPRE
;
A
#
# COMPACT_ATOMS: atom_id res chain seq x y z
N MET A 1 -19.30 1.65 5.59
CA MET A 1 -18.81 1.78 6.98
C MET A 1 -18.75 0.38 7.58
N PHE A 2 -17.59 -0.09 8.07
CA PHE A 2 -17.46 -1.44 8.66
C PHE A 2 -18.16 -1.52 10.01
N THR A 3 -18.83 -2.63 10.31
CA THR A 3 -19.41 -2.91 11.63
C THR A 3 -18.42 -3.70 12.49
N GLN A 4 -18.38 -3.46 13.81
CA GLN A 4 -17.38 -4.05 14.74
C GLN A 4 -17.39 -5.60 14.70
N GLY A 5 -18.57 -6.22 14.54
CA GLY A 5 -18.70 -7.68 14.39
C GLY A 5 -18.06 -8.27 13.14
N GLN A 6 -18.06 -7.56 12.00
CA GLN A 6 -17.42 -8.03 10.76
C GLN A 6 -15.88 -7.91 10.84
N ILE A 7 -15.37 -6.98 11.65
CA ILE A 7 -13.94 -6.80 11.89
C ILE A 7 -13.42 -7.92 12.79
N ASP A 8 -14.20 -8.34 13.79
CA ASP A 8 -13.81 -9.44 14.69
C ASP A 8 -13.89 -10.81 14.00
N GLU A 9 -14.89 -11.06 13.14
CA GLU A 9 -15.04 -12.33 12.40
C GLU A 9 -13.92 -12.57 11.37
N HIS A 10 -13.39 -11.51 10.76
CA HIS A 10 -12.34 -11.59 9.74
C HIS A 10 -11.01 -10.97 10.18
N ARG A 11 -10.81 -10.78 11.48
CA ARG A 11 -9.69 -10.03 12.06
C ARG A 11 -8.32 -10.50 11.58
N GLU A 12 -8.09 -11.81 11.60
CA GLU A 12 -6.82 -12.41 11.17
C GLU A 12 -6.55 -12.17 9.68
N ARG A 13 -7.58 -12.27 8.84
CA ARG A 13 -7.46 -12.05 7.39
C ARG A 13 -7.23 -10.57 7.08
N LEU A 14 -7.94 -9.68 7.76
CA LEU A 14 -7.77 -8.22 7.63
C LEU A 14 -6.38 -7.79 8.12
N GLN A 15 -5.88 -8.34 9.22
CA GLN A 15 -4.50 -8.11 9.67
C GLN A 15 -3.47 -8.58 8.62
N GLN A 16 -3.67 -9.74 8.00
CA GLN A 16 -2.79 -10.21 6.92
C GLN A 16 -2.82 -9.28 5.70
N VAL A 17 -3.98 -8.72 5.35
CA VAL A 17 -4.09 -7.73 4.26
C VAL A 17 -3.30 -6.46 4.63
N VAL A 18 -3.51 -5.91 5.81
CA VAL A 18 -2.82 -4.70 6.28
C VAL A 18 -1.31 -4.92 6.34
N ALA A 19 -0.86 -6.04 6.92
CA ALA A 19 0.55 -6.39 7.00
C ALA A 19 1.19 -6.55 5.61
N THR A 20 0.47 -7.15 4.66
CA THR A 20 0.94 -7.30 3.28
C THR A 20 1.07 -5.94 2.58
N VAL A 21 0.07 -5.06 2.74
CA VAL A 21 0.10 -3.70 2.20
C VAL A 21 1.26 -2.90 2.79
N HIS A 22 1.52 -3.05 4.09
CA HIS A 22 2.61 -2.36 4.77
C HIS A 22 3.98 -2.87 4.30
N HIS A 23 4.15 -4.19 4.13
CA HIS A 23 5.37 -4.79 3.61
C HIS A 23 5.70 -4.28 2.19
N PHE A 24 4.72 -4.24 1.28
CA PHE A 24 4.93 -3.68 -0.05
C PHE A 24 5.19 -2.17 -0.01
N SER A 25 4.54 -1.44 0.88
CA SER A 25 4.79 -0.01 1.07
C SER A 25 6.22 0.26 1.53
N ALA A 26 6.73 -0.53 2.47
CA ALA A 26 8.12 -0.45 2.93
C ALA A 26 9.12 -0.82 1.82
N LEU A 27 8.83 -1.86 1.03
CA LEU A 27 9.68 -2.27 -0.08
C LEU A 27 9.76 -1.18 -1.16
N ILE A 28 8.64 -0.55 -1.51
CA ILE A 28 8.62 0.56 -2.47
C ILE A 28 9.30 1.80 -1.89
N PHE A 29 9.18 2.05 -0.59
CA PHE A 29 9.90 3.13 0.09
C PHE A 29 11.43 2.95 -0.06
N ILE A 30 11.93 1.74 0.21
CA ILE A 30 13.36 1.41 0.04
C ILE A 30 13.77 1.56 -1.43
N LEU A 31 12.97 1.04 -2.37
CA LEU A 31 13.26 1.15 -3.80
C LEU A 31 13.35 2.60 -4.27
N THR A 32 12.43 3.45 -3.78
CA THR A 32 12.42 4.90 -4.06
C THR A 32 13.67 5.58 -3.52
N PHE A 33 14.08 5.21 -2.30
CA PHE A 33 15.28 5.76 -1.67
C PHE A 33 16.54 5.42 -2.46
N VAL A 34 16.65 4.16 -2.92
CA VAL A 34 17.71 3.71 -3.82
C VAL A 34 17.65 4.49 -5.14
N GLY A 35 16.46 4.69 -5.71
CA GLY A 35 16.27 5.49 -6.93
C GLY A 35 16.79 6.92 -6.81
N TYR A 36 16.54 7.61 -5.70
CA TYR A 36 17.13 8.92 -5.44
C TYR A 36 18.66 8.87 -5.29
N GLY A 37 19.19 7.84 -4.62
CA GLY A 37 20.65 7.64 -4.54
C GLY A 37 21.29 7.46 -5.92
N VAL A 38 20.65 6.70 -6.81
CA VAL A 38 21.07 6.53 -8.20
C VAL A 38 20.98 7.85 -8.98
N ALA A 39 19.92 8.65 -8.76
CA ALA A 39 19.77 9.95 -9.40
C ALA A 39 20.91 10.91 -9.01
N VAL A 40 21.28 10.95 -7.73
CA VAL A 40 22.42 11.73 -7.23
C VAL A 40 23.74 11.20 -7.80
N TYR A 41 23.93 9.87 -7.83
CA TYR A 41 25.11 9.27 -8.43
C TYR A 41 25.28 9.66 -9.91
N LEU A 42 24.19 9.64 -10.69
CA LEU A 42 24.19 10.06 -12.11
C LEU A 42 24.50 11.56 -12.27
N TRP A 43 24.10 12.38 -11.30
CA TRP A 43 24.45 13.80 -11.27
C TRP A 43 25.96 14.01 -11.16
N PHE A 44 26.65 13.20 -10.34
CA PHE A 44 28.11 13.24 -10.21
C PHE A 44 28.86 12.58 -11.39
N GLN A 45 28.17 11.87 -12.28
CA GLN A 45 28.71 11.26 -13.50
C GLN A 45 28.55 12.15 -14.74
N ASP A 46 28.28 13.45 -14.55
CA ASP A 46 27.97 14.40 -15.63
C ASP A 46 26.78 13.99 -16.52
N GLN A 47 25.84 13.19 -15.97
CA GLN A 47 24.59 12.79 -16.62
C GLN A 47 23.37 13.42 -15.92
N PRO A 48 23.25 14.76 -15.89
CA PRO A 48 22.19 15.44 -15.14
C PRO A 48 20.79 15.10 -15.66
N TRP A 49 20.65 14.88 -16.97
CA TRP A 49 19.38 14.48 -17.59
C TRP A 49 18.92 13.09 -17.16
N ALA A 50 19.85 12.11 -17.12
CA ALA A 50 19.54 10.78 -16.63
C ALA A 50 19.16 10.82 -15.14
N GLY A 51 19.90 11.60 -14.34
CA GLY A 51 19.57 11.84 -12.93
C GLY A 51 18.18 12.46 -12.76
N LEU A 52 17.81 13.45 -13.56
CA LEU A 52 16.51 14.12 -13.50
C LEU A 52 15.35 13.18 -13.86
N ILE A 53 15.56 12.33 -14.87
CA ILE A 53 14.60 11.28 -15.25
C ILE A 53 14.42 10.31 -14.08
N VAL A 54 15.50 9.78 -13.51
CA VAL A 54 15.45 8.83 -12.39
C VAL A 54 14.81 9.47 -11.15
N ALA A 55 15.11 10.72 -10.83
CA ALA A 55 14.50 11.45 -9.73
C ALA A 55 13.00 11.66 -9.94
N THR A 56 12.60 11.98 -11.16
CA THR A 56 11.18 12.16 -11.53
C THR A 56 10.43 10.83 -11.44
N PHE A 57 11.00 9.75 -11.99
CA PHE A 57 10.42 8.42 -11.85
C PHE A 57 10.32 8.01 -10.39
N SER A 58 11.36 8.23 -9.58
CA SER A 58 11.36 7.97 -8.13
C SER A 58 10.26 8.77 -7.42
N TYR A 59 10.11 10.06 -7.76
CA TYR A 59 9.04 10.91 -7.21
C TYR A 59 7.64 10.41 -7.60
N LEU A 60 7.41 10.04 -8.86
CA LEU A 60 6.13 9.52 -9.32
C LEU A 60 5.84 8.15 -8.69
N PHE A 61 6.85 7.30 -8.56
CA PHE A 61 6.75 6.04 -7.83
C PHE A 61 6.38 6.28 -6.37
N PHE A 62 7.01 7.26 -5.72
CA PHE A 62 6.67 7.67 -4.35
C PHE A 62 5.24 8.23 -4.23
N ARG A 63 4.80 8.98 -5.23
CA ARG A 63 3.45 9.53 -5.23
C ARG A 63 2.39 8.44 -5.40
N GLN A 64 2.69 7.43 -6.23
CA GLN A 64 1.74 6.38 -6.60
C GLN A 64 1.88 5.10 -5.76
N PHE A 65 2.93 4.94 -4.93
CA PHE A 65 3.21 3.68 -4.23
C PHE A 65 2.06 3.23 -3.36
N ARG A 66 1.33 4.14 -2.70
CA ARG A 66 0.21 3.76 -1.83
C ARG A 66 -0.92 3.09 -2.60
N SER A 67 -1.21 3.55 -3.82
CA SER A 67 -2.20 2.91 -4.70
C SER A 67 -1.66 1.59 -5.26
N LEU A 68 -0.38 1.55 -5.63
CA LEU A 68 0.29 0.34 -6.12
C LEU A 68 0.36 -0.76 -5.05
N SER A 69 0.66 -0.44 -3.80
CA SER A 69 0.70 -1.39 -2.69
C SER A 69 -0.65 -2.10 -2.50
N VAL A 70 -1.76 -1.37 -2.62
CA VAL A 70 -3.12 -1.94 -2.54
C VAL A 70 -3.40 -2.83 -3.74
N GLY A 71 -3.03 -2.39 -4.96
CA GLY A 71 -3.17 -3.20 -6.17
C GLY A 71 -2.36 -4.50 -6.12
N LEU A 72 -1.11 -4.43 -5.64
CA LEU A 72 -0.22 -5.59 -5.47
C LEU A 72 -0.71 -6.53 -4.38
N ALA A 73 -1.19 -6.00 -3.25
CA ALA A 73 -1.81 -6.80 -2.20
C ALA A 73 -3.05 -7.54 -2.72
N ARG A 74 -3.91 -6.86 -3.50
CA ARG A 74 -5.06 -7.47 -4.17
C ARG A 74 -4.63 -8.57 -5.11
N MET A 75 -3.63 -8.32 -5.96
CA MET A 75 -3.12 -9.32 -6.91
C MET A 75 -2.55 -10.57 -6.21
N LYS A 76 -1.78 -10.38 -5.12
CA LYS A 76 -1.18 -11.48 -4.35
C LYS A 76 -2.22 -12.29 -3.57
N LEU A 77 -3.25 -11.65 -3.04
CA LEU A 77 -4.27 -12.29 -2.20
C LEU A 77 -5.46 -12.83 -3.00
N ARG A 78 -5.64 -12.43 -4.26
CA ARG A 78 -6.68 -12.96 -5.17
C ARG A 78 -6.58 -14.48 -5.38
N GLY A 79 -5.39 -15.05 -5.25
CA GLY A 79 -5.16 -16.49 -5.37
C GLY A 79 -5.47 -17.31 -4.10
N ARG A 80 -5.82 -16.68 -2.97
CA ARG A 80 -6.09 -17.40 -1.71
C ARG A 80 -7.60 -17.61 -1.49
N PRO A 81 -8.05 -18.86 -1.20
CA PRO A 81 -9.44 -19.11 -0.88
C PRO A 81 -9.85 -18.37 0.41
N GLY A 82 -11.04 -17.75 0.41
CA GLY A 82 -11.58 -17.02 1.56
C GLY A 82 -11.21 -15.53 1.67
N PHE A 83 -10.36 -15.01 0.76
CA PHE A 83 -10.04 -13.56 0.71
C PHE A 83 -10.91 -12.79 -0.30
N ALA A 84 -11.61 -13.47 -1.20
CA ALA A 84 -12.47 -12.83 -2.21
C ALA A 84 -13.60 -12.00 -1.58
N GLU A 85 -14.21 -12.52 -0.52
CA GLU A 85 -15.29 -11.86 0.22
C GLU A 85 -14.78 -10.64 1.01
N THR A 86 -13.63 -10.78 1.66
CA THR A 86 -12.93 -9.69 2.33
C THR A 86 -12.54 -8.58 1.34
N TRP A 87 -12.10 -8.93 0.13
CA TRP A 87 -11.79 -7.96 -0.93
C TRP A 87 -13.03 -7.31 -1.52
N ASN A 88 -14.15 -8.02 -1.66
CA ASN A 88 -15.41 -7.42 -2.10
C ASN A 88 -15.93 -6.39 -1.09
N MET A 89 -15.83 -6.68 0.22
CA MET A 89 -16.16 -5.71 1.27
C MET A 89 -15.22 -4.50 1.24
N LEU A 90 -13.92 -4.72 1.00
CA LEU A 90 -12.95 -3.64 0.83
C LEU A 90 -13.27 -2.81 -0.42
N ASP A 91 -13.59 -3.43 -1.57
CA ASP A 91 -13.94 -2.73 -2.81
C ASP A 91 -15.18 -1.86 -2.63
N GLU A 92 -16.20 -2.35 -1.91
CA GLU A 92 -17.41 -1.58 -1.60
C GLU A 92 -17.08 -0.34 -0.74
N ALA A 93 -16.21 -0.50 0.26
CA ALA A 93 -15.73 0.63 1.06
C ALA A 93 -14.83 1.61 0.27
N MET A 94 -14.05 1.10 -0.68
CA MET A 94 -13.19 1.90 -1.57
C MET A 94 -13.97 2.64 -2.67
N LYS A 95 -15.24 2.29 -2.94
CA LYS A 95 -16.11 3.09 -3.81
C LYS A 95 -16.49 4.42 -3.16
N SER A 96 -16.60 4.46 -1.83
CA SER A 96 -17.04 5.63 -1.08
C SER A 96 -15.88 6.56 -0.70
N GLU A 97 -14.69 6.00 -0.50
CA GLU A 97 -13.52 6.73 -0.03
C GLU A 97 -12.23 6.30 -0.74
N ARG A 98 -11.20 7.15 -0.68
CA ARG A 98 -9.89 6.78 -1.24
C ARG A 98 -9.39 5.50 -0.56
N PRO A 99 -8.80 4.54 -1.29
CA PRO A 99 -8.32 3.25 -0.77
C PRO A 99 -7.46 3.36 0.51
N GLN A 100 -6.66 4.42 0.56
CA GLN A 100 -5.80 4.74 1.69
C GLN A 100 -6.57 5.15 2.96
N ALA A 101 -7.68 5.88 2.85
CA ALA A 101 -8.51 6.26 3.98
C ALA A 101 -9.21 5.02 4.56
N VAL A 102 -9.66 4.14 3.69
CA VAL A 102 -10.29 2.86 4.06
C VAL A 102 -9.31 1.97 4.82
N ILE A 103 -8.08 1.77 4.31
CA ILE A 103 -7.07 0.95 5.00
C ILE A 103 -6.64 1.58 6.32
N LEU A 104 -6.44 2.90 6.37
CA LEU A 104 -6.07 3.60 7.60
C LEU A 104 -7.19 3.54 8.65
N ALA A 105 -8.45 3.71 8.24
CA ALA A 105 -9.61 3.57 9.12
C ALA A 105 -9.75 2.14 9.65
N LEU A 106 -9.44 1.14 8.81
CA LEU A 106 -9.43 -0.26 9.20
C LEU A 106 -8.31 -0.56 10.20
N GLU A 107 -7.09 -0.06 9.96
CA GLU A 107 -5.94 -0.18 10.86
C GLU A 107 -6.22 0.47 12.21
N THR A 108 -6.79 1.67 12.21
CA THR A 108 -7.17 2.41 13.42
C THR A 108 -8.18 1.62 14.24
N ARG A 109 -9.17 0.98 13.58
CA ARG A 109 -10.17 0.13 14.26
C ARG A 109 -9.62 -1.21 14.72
N LEU A 110 -8.66 -1.80 14.01
CA LEU A 110 -7.97 -3.04 14.40
C LEU A 110 -7.04 -2.84 15.61
N ARG A 111 -6.52 -1.62 15.77
CA ARG A 111 -5.57 -1.22 16.82
C ARG A 111 -6.22 -0.56 18.03
N ALA A 112 -7.49 -0.16 17.94
CA ALA A 112 -8.25 0.38 19.06
C ALA A 112 -8.36 -0.67 20.19
N PRO A 113 -8.02 -0.31 21.44
CA PRO A 113 -8.26 -1.17 22.60
C PRO A 113 -9.77 -1.42 22.74
N ARG A 114 -10.14 -2.64 23.12
CA ARG A 114 -11.53 -2.96 23.50
C ARG A 114 -11.92 -2.11 24.71
N GLU A 115 -12.99 -1.33 24.59
CA GLU A 115 -13.83 -0.95 25.74
C GLU A 115 -14.95 -2.00 25.88
#